data_AF-A0A7C1SMG8-F1
#
_entry.id   AF-A0A7C1SMG8-F1
#
_cell.length_a   1.000
_cell.length_b   1.000
_cell.length_c   1.000
_cell.angle_alpha   90.00
_cell.angle_beta   90.00
_cell.angle_gamma   90.00
#
_symmetry.space_group_name_H-M   'P 1'
#
loop_
_entity.id
_entity.type
_entity.pdbx_description
1 polymer ?
#
loop_
_entity_poly.entity_id
_entity_poly.type
_entity_poly.pdbx_seq_one_letter_code
_entity_poly.pdbx_strand_id
1 'polypeptide(L)'
;MPLKRIVSLWHKAENNLAYLVLILIALVPTLEVIARGVFKTGIPSSARYIQHLILWIAFAGGMITSREGKHLSLSAGVELLKLPVRELIKTVTAFISVTVTTALTLSSLSLLLIGFDPDLRVGIFSIRFALLI
;
A
#
# COMPACT_ATOMS: atom_id res chain seq x y z
N MET A 1 7.72 -38.39 -4.91
CA MET A 1 6.60 -37.68 -5.58
C MET A 1 5.46 -37.17 -4.67
N PRO A 2 5.57 -36.97 -3.33
CA PRO A 2 4.50 -36.31 -2.55
C PRO A 2 4.68 -34.77 -2.44
N LEU A 3 5.92 -34.27 -2.51
CA LEU A 3 6.24 -32.87 -2.24
C LEU A 3 5.60 -31.89 -3.24
N LYS A 4 5.59 -32.22 -4.54
CA LYS A 4 4.99 -31.37 -5.58
C LYS A 4 3.48 -31.17 -5.39
N ARG A 5 2.76 -32.19 -4.89
CA ARG A 5 1.32 -32.11 -4.61
C ARG A 5 1.03 -31.16 -3.46
N ILE A 6 1.79 -31.28 -2.36
CA ILE A 6 1.65 -30.41 -1.18
C ILE A 6 1.91 -28.95 -1.56
N VAL A 7 2.99 -28.69 -2.31
CA VAL A 7 3.34 -27.35 -2.77
C VAL A 7 2.25 -26.76 -3.68
N SER A 8 1.69 -27.56 -4.61
CA SER A 8 0.61 -27.10 -5.49
C SER A 8 -0.70 -26.77 -4.74
N LEU A 9 -1.00 -27.49 -3.64
CA LEU A 9 -2.16 -27.21 -2.81
C LEU A 9 -1.98 -25.91 -2.02
N TRP A 10 -0.77 -25.68 -1.49
CA TRP A 10 -0.43 -24.42 -0.83
C TRP A 10 -0.55 -23.21 -1.76
N HIS A 11 -0.08 -23.31 -3.00
CA HIS A 11 -0.23 -22.21 -3.96
C HIS A 11 -1.67 -21.92 -4.33
N LYS A 12 -2.53 -22.95 -4.44
CA LYS A 12 -3.97 -22.76 -4.67
C LYS A 12 -4.65 -22.10 -3.48
N ALA A 13 -4.31 -22.51 -2.26
CA ALA A 13 -4.84 -21.91 -1.04
C ALA A 13 -4.45 -20.43 -0.93
N GLU A 14 -3.18 -20.10 -1.20
CA GLU A 14 -2.67 -18.72 -1.22
C GLU A 14 -3.40 -17.85 -2.24
N ASN A 15 -3.58 -18.33 -3.48
CA ASN A 15 -4.32 -17.60 -4.50
C ASN A 15 -5.79 -17.40 -4.13
N ASN A 16 -6.45 -18.45 -3.64
CA ASN A 16 -7.84 -18.37 -3.23
C ASN A 16 -8.03 -17.39 -2.06
N LEU A 17 -7.09 -17.36 -1.11
CA LEU A 17 -7.09 -16.38 -0.03
C LEU A 17 -6.98 -14.96 -0.57
N ALA A 18 -6.06 -14.70 -1.51
CA ALA A 18 -5.91 -13.38 -2.14
C ALA A 18 -7.19 -12.93 -2.86
N TYR A 19 -7.82 -13.82 -3.65
CA TYR A 19 -9.09 -13.53 -4.30
C TYR A 19 -10.22 -13.24 -3.31
N LEU A 20 -10.32 -14.04 -2.23
CA LEU A 20 -11.32 -13.86 -1.18
C LEU A 20 -11.15 -12.50 -0.50
N VAL A 21 -9.92 -12.13 -0.12
CA VAL A 21 -9.64 -10.83 0.49
C VAL A 21 -9.96 -9.68 -0.46
N LEU A 22 -9.62 -9.79 -1.76
CA LEU A 22 -9.99 -8.76 -2.75
C LEU A 22 -11.50 -8.57 -2.86
N ILE A 23 -12.26 -9.67 -2.91
CA ILE A 23 -13.72 -9.62 -2.95
C ILE A 23 -14.25 -8.95 -1.69
N LEU A 24 -13.71 -9.28 -0.50
CA LEU A 24 -14.11 -8.64 0.75
C LEU A 24 -13.82 -7.14 0.77
N ILE A 25 -12.65 -6.70 0.28
CA ILE A 25 -12.29 -5.27 0.22
C ILE A 25 -13.27 -4.50 -0.68
N ALA A 26 -13.78 -5.11 -1.75
CA ALA A 26 -14.78 -4.47 -2.61
C ALA A 26 -16.21 -4.54 -2.03
N LEU A 27 -16.55 -5.67 -1.41
CA LEU A 27 -17.91 -5.98 -0.97
C LEU A 27 -18.26 -5.30 0.35
N VAL A 28 -17.32 -5.19 1.29
CA VAL A 28 -17.54 -4.54 2.59
C VAL A 28 -17.94 -3.06 2.45
N PRO A 29 -17.22 -2.20 1.70
CA PRO A 29 -17.64 -0.81 1.48
C PRO A 29 -18.95 -0.71 0.70
N THR A 30 -19.16 -1.60 -0.28
CA THR A 30 -20.39 -1.60 -1.10
C THR A 30 -21.62 -1.88 -0.24
N LEU A 31 -21.56 -2.92 0.60
CA LEU A 31 -22.62 -3.23 1.55
C LEU A 31 -22.79 -2.12 2.59
N GLU A 32 -21.71 -1.49 3.04
CA GLU A 32 -21.79 -0.36 3.99
C GLU A 32 -22.54 0.84 3.40
N VAL A 33 -22.27 1.20 2.14
CA VAL A 33 -22.96 2.29 1.44
C VAL A 33 -24.45 1.97 1.27
N ILE A 34 -24.79 0.73 0.88
CA ILE A 34 -26.18 0.27 0.76
C ILE A 34 -26.88 0.29 2.11
N ALA A 35 -26.24 -0.23 3.16
CA ALA A 35 -26.78 -0.29 4.51
C ALA A 35 -27.04 1.12 5.08
N ARG A 36 -26.11 2.06 4.86
CA ARG A 36 -26.31 3.48 5.21
C ARG A 36 -27.51 4.08 4.49
N GLY A 37 -27.71 3.75 3.21
CA GLY A 37 -28.84 4.24 2.42
C GLY A 37 -30.20 3.70 2.87
N VAL A 38 -30.29 2.41 3.23
CA VAL A 38 -31.55 1.74 3.56
C VAL A 38 -31.91 1.87 5.05
N PHE A 39 -30.94 1.67 5.94
CA PHE A 39 -31.20 1.58 7.39
C PHE A 39 -30.84 2.85 8.16
N LYS A 40 -30.25 3.88 7.51
CA LYS A 40 -29.70 5.09 8.14
C LYS A 40 -28.69 4.82 9.27
N THR A 41 -28.26 3.57 9.42
CA THR A 41 -27.24 3.12 10.37
C THR A 41 -26.09 2.53 9.55
N GLY A 42 -24.87 2.99 9.82
CA GLY A 42 -23.65 2.44 9.22
C GLY A 42 -23.06 1.35 10.10
N ILE A 43 -22.24 0.47 9.53
CA ILE A 43 -21.45 -0.50 10.30
C ILE A 43 -20.45 0.27 11.17
N PRO A 44 -20.51 0.18 12.51
CA PRO A 44 -19.52 0.82 13.37
C PRO A 44 -18.13 0.24 13.08
N SER A 45 -17.13 1.08 12.86
CA SER A 45 -15.74 0.67 12.65
C SER A 45 -15.42 -0.09 11.35
N SER A 46 -16.25 0.03 10.31
CA SER A 46 -15.99 -0.51 8.96
C SER A 46 -14.58 -0.22 8.43
N ALA A 47 -14.08 0.99 8.66
CA ALA A 47 -12.75 1.43 8.27
C ALA A 47 -11.63 0.56 8.88
N ARG A 48 -11.78 0.09 10.13
CA ARG A 48 -10.78 -0.79 10.77
C ARG A 48 -10.75 -2.17 10.12
N TYR A 49 -11.91 -2.72 9.78
CA TYR A 49 -11.99 -4.01 9.08
C TYR A 49 -11.34 -3.93 7.70
N ILE A 50 -11.63 -2.86 6.95
CA ILE A 50 -11.02 -2.61 5.64
C ILE A 50 -9.49 -2.48 5.76
N GLN A 51 -8.98 -1.76 6.76
CA GLN A 51 -7.52 -1.66 6.98
C GLN A 51 -6.85 -3.02 7.19
N HIS A 52 -7.44 -3.89 8.00
CA HIS A 52 -6.88 -5.23 8.21
C HIS A 52 -6.91 -6.06 6.92
N LEU A 53 -7.99 -5.97 6.14
CA LEU A 53 -8.08 -6.66 4.84
C LEU A 53 -7.03 -6.13 3.84
N ILE A 54 -6.79 -4.81 3.82
CA ILE A 54 -5.74 -4.20 3.00
C ILE A 54 -4.35 -4.74 3.37
N LEU A 55 -4.06 -4.92 4.66
CA LEU A 55 -2.81 -5.55 5.10
C LEU A 55 -2.68 -6.99 4.59
N TRP A 56 -3.73 -7.80 4.76
CA TRP A 56 -3.75 -9.18 4.27
C TRP A 56 -3.50 -9.28 2.77
N ILE A 57 -4.14 -8.43 1.95
CA ILE A 57 -3.92 -8.47 0.50
C ILE A 57 -2.55 -7.96 0.09
N ALA A 58 -1.99 -6.98 0.80
CA ALA A 58 -0.64 -6.49 0.52
C ALA A 58 0.41 -7.58 0.73
N PHE A 59 0.31 -8.32 1.84
CA PHE A 59 1.18 -9.48 2.09
C PHE A 59 0.96 -10.59 1.06
N ALA A 60 -0.29 -10.97 0.79
CA ALA A 60 -0.60 -12.01 -0.19
C ALA A 60 -0.10 -11.66 -1.61
N GLY A 61 -0.32 -10.43 -2.05
CA GLY A 61 0.16 -9.94 -3.33
C GLY A 61 1.69 -9.94 -3.44
N GLY A 62 2.40 -9.55 -2.37
CA GLY A 62 3.86 -9.61 -2.31
C GLY A 62 4.40 -11.04 -2.39
N MET A 63 3.82 -11.98 -1.62
CA MET A 63 4.22 -13.39 -1.67
C MET A 63 4.02 -14.00 -3.07
N ILE A 64 2.85 -13.78 -3.68
CA ILE A 64 2.52 -14.26 -5.02
C ILE A 64 3.47 -13.67 -6.07
N THR A 65 3.77 -12.37 -5.97
CA THR A 65 4.68 -11.70 -6.92
C THR A 65 6.12 -12.21 -6.76
N SER A 66 6.54 -12.50 -5.52
CA SER A 66 7.89 -12.97 -5.20
C SER A 66 8.11 -14.41 -5.68
N ARG A 67 7.12 -15.30 -5.49
CA ARG A 67 7.20 -16.68 -6.00
C ARG A 67 7.14 -16.76 -7.53
N GLU A 68 6.40 -15.86 -8.19
CA GLU A 68 6.27 -15.85 -9.66
C GLU A 68 7.49 -15.21 -10.34
N GLY A 69 8.47 -14.71 -9.56
CA GLY A 69 9.64 -14.00 -10.09
C GLY A 69 9.27 -12.68 -10.78
N LYS A 70 8.01 -12.23 -10.64
CA LYS A 70 7.47 -11.04 -11.32
C LYS A 70 7.81 -9.74 -10.62
N HIS A 71 8.43 -9.77 -9.44
CA HIS A 71 8.95 -8.57 -8.77
C HIS A 71 9.97 -7.82 -9.63
N LEU A 72 10.73 -8.55 -10.47
CA LEU A 72 11.69 -8.01 -11.43
C LEU A 72 11.05 -7.59 -12.77
N SER A 73 9.81 -7.99 -13.05
CA SER A 73 9.20 -7.79 -14.38
C SER A 73 9.01 -6.31 -14.74
N LEU A 74 8.84 -5.45 -13.73
CA LEU A 74 8.80 -4.00 -13.93
C LEU A 74 10.13 -3.44 -14.46
N SER A 75 11.26 -4.04 -14.04
CA SER A 75 12.60 -3.66 -14.49
C SER A 75 13.00 -4.38 -15.78
N ALA A 76 12.65 -5.66 -15.92
CA ALA A 76 12.94 -6.48 -17.09
C ALA A 76 12.27 -5.93 -18.36
N GLY A 77 11.03 -5.41 -18.24
CA GLY A 77 10.35 -4.75 -19.36
C GLY A 77 11.08 -3.50 -19.85
N VAL A 78 11.73 -2.75 -18.95
CA VAL A 78 12.51 -1.56 -19.27
C VAL A 78 13.87 -1.92 -19.87
N GLU A 79 14.44 -3.06 -19.51
CA GLU A 79 15.69 -3.59 -20.08
C GLU A 79 15.55 -4.15 -21.50
N LEU A 80 14.36 -4.64 -21.87
CA LEU A 80 14.07 -5.09 -23.24
C LEU A 80 13.87 -3.95 -24.26
N LEU A 81 13.75 -2.71 -23.79
CA LEU A 81 13.49 -1.55 -24.65
C LEU A 81 14.78 -0.99 -25.28
N LYS A 82 14.64 -0.41 -26.47
CA LYS A 82 15.74 0.29 -27.17
C LYS A 82 16.32 1.39 -26.27
N LEU A 83 17.65 1.53 -26.27
CA LEU A 83 18.42 2.49 -25.45
C LEU A 83 17.80 3.90 -25.29
N PRO A 84 17.32 4.60 -26.36
CA PRO A 84 16.75 5.94 -26.19
C PRO A 84 15.42 5.96 -25.42
N VAL A 85 14.58 4.93 -25.60
CA VAL A 85 13.27 4.82 -24.92
C VAL A 85 13.48 4.46 -23.45
N ARG A 86 14.48 3.62 -23.15
CA ARG A 86 14.87 3.24 -21.78
C ARG A 86 15.29 4.46 -20.95
N GLU A 87 16.15 5.32 -21.50
CA GLU A 87 16.60 6.54 -20.81
C GLU A 87 15.46 7.54 -20.59
N LEU A 88 14.54 7.68 -21.55
CA LEU A 88 13.34 8.50 -21.37
C LEU A 88 12.45 7.98 -20.23
N ILE A 89 12.16 6.67 -20.21
CA ILE A 89 11.33 6.04 -19.15
C ILE A 89 11.99 6.18 -17.79
N LYS A 90 13.30 6.00 -17.69
CA LYS A 90 14.04 6.21 -16.44
C LYS A 90 13.95 7.65 -15.97
N THR A 91 14.14 8.62 -16.86
CA THR A 91 14.07 10.05 -16.54
C THR A 91 12.67 10.44 -16.09
N VAL A 92 11.63 9.99 -16.78
CA VAL A 92 10.22 10.24 -16.41
C VAL A 92 9.89 9.59 -15.07
N THR A 93 10.28 8.33 -14.86
CA THR A 93 10.06 7.64 -13.58
C THR A 93 10.79 8.35 -12.44
N ALA A 94 12.04 8.77 -12.66
CA ALA A 94 12.81 9.53 -11.68
C ALA A 94 12.16 10.89 -11.37
N PHE A 95 11.67 11.61 -12.38
CA PHE A 95 10.97 12.86 -12.20
C PHE A 95 9.68 12.70 -11.38
N ILE A 96 8.90 11.66 -11.67
CA ILE A 96 7.69 11.31 -10.90
C ILE A 96 8.08 10.97 -9.46
N SER A 97 9.09 10.13 -9.25
CA SER A 97 9.55 9.74 -7.91
C SER A 97 10.03 10.94 -7.10
N VAL A 98 10.81 11.84 -7.69
CA VAL A 98 11.24 13.09 -7.04
C VAL A 98 10.04 13.94 -6.68
N THR A 99 9.11 14.16 -7.63
CA THR A 99 7.90 14.97 -7.41
C THR A 99 7.05 14.43 -6.25
N VAL A 100 6.78 13.12 -6.25
CA VAL A 100 6.01 12.46 -5.19
C VAL A 100 6.73 12.52 -3.85
N THR A 101 8.05 12.27 -3.85
CA THR A 101 8.85 12.34 -2.61
C THR A 101 8.87 13.75 -2.05
N THR A 102 9.06 14.77 -2.89
CA THR A 102 9.00 16.18 -2.48
C THR A 102 7.62 16.54 -1.93
N ALA A 103 6.54 16.13 -2.60
CA ALA A 103 5.18 16.37 -2.11
C ALA A 103 4.92 15.70 -0.75
N LEU A 104 5.41 14.48 -0.54
CA LEU A 104 5.32 13.78 0.74
C LEU A 104 6.17 14.46 1.83
N THR A 105 7.39 14.90 1.51
CA THR A 105 8.23 15.67 2.45
C THR A 105 7.56 16.96 2.88
N LEU A 106 6.99 17.71 1.94
CA LEU A 106 6.26 18.96 2.24
C LEU A 106 4.99 18.68 3.06
N SER A 107 4.26 17.60 2.75
CA SER A 107 3.07 17.20 3.51
C SER A 107 3.41 16.79 4.94
N SER A 108 4.50 16.03 5.12
CA SER A 108 5.00 15.64 6.43
C SER A 108 5.45 16.85 7.26
N LEU A 109 6.20 17.78 6.65
CA LEU A 109 6.63 19.02 7.30
C LEU A 109 5.44 19.92 7.69
N SER A 110 4.46 20.03 6.79
CA SER A 110 3.20 20.74 7.02
C SER A 110 2.45 20.16 8.22
N LEU A 111 2.32 18.82 8.28
CA LEU A 111 1.71 18.12 9.41
C LEU A 111 2.43 18.41 10.74
N LEU A 112 3.77 18.44 10.75
CA LEU A 112 4.54 18.77 11.95
C LEU A 112 4.32 20.21 12.42
N LEU A 113 4.22 21.16 11.50
CA LEU A 113 4.07 22.58 11.81
C LEU A 113 2.65 22.97 12.25
N ILE A 114 1.63 22.32 11.66
CA ILE A 114 0.21 22.60 11.92
C ILE A 114 -0.34 21.72 13.05
N GLY A 115 0.08 20.46 13.12
CA GLY A 115 -0.48 19.48 14.05
C GLY A 115 0.04 19.57 15.48
N PHE A 116 1.16 20.27 15.71
CA PHE A 116 1.76 20.39 17.05
C PHE A 116 1.78 21.84 17.53
N ASP A 117 1.01 22.11 18.59
CA ASP A 117 1.03 23.39 19.31
C ASP A 117 2.46 23.69 19.85
N PRO A 118 2.95 24.93 19.71
CA PRO A 118 4.31 25.29 20.12
C PRO A 118 4.58 25.16 21.63
N ASP A 119 3.54 25.01 22.46
CA ASP A 119 3.65 24.90 23.92
C ASP A 119 3.81 23.47 24.45
N LEU A 120 3.72 22.45 23.58
CA LEU A 120 4.01 21.07 23.96
C LEU A 120 5.53 20.88 24.06
N ARG A 121 6.05 20.96 25.29
CA ARG A 121 7.45 20.67 25.64
C ARG A 121 7.56 19.24 26.14
N VAL A 122 8.30 18.39 25.40
CA VAL A 122 8.78 17.10 25.92
C VAL A 122 10.17 17.36 26.49
N GLY A 123 10.24 17.68 27.78
CA GLY A 123 11.49 18.04 28.47
C GLY A 123 11.97 19.47 28.18
N ILE A 124 13.29 19.63 27.93
CA ILE A 124 13.97 20.93 27.81
C ILE A 124 13.90 21.51 26.37
N PHE A 125 13.59 20.69 25.36
CA PHE A 125 13.55 21.08 23.94
C PHE A 125 12.11 21.14 23.40
N SER A 126 11.82 22.12 22.54
CA SER A 126 10.54 22.17 21.81
C SER A 126 10.42 20.97 20.86
N ILE A 127 9.27 20.30 20.86
CA ILE A 127 8.98 19.08 20.07
C ILE A 127 9.28 19.26 18.58
N ARG A 128 9.13 20.48 18.04
CA ARG A 128 9.39 20.79 16.63
C ARG A 128 10.85 20.54 16.20
N PHE A 129 11.82 20.75 17.09
CA PHE A 129 13.24 20.50 16.78
C PHE A 129 13.61 19.02 16.93
N ALA A 130 13.01 18.33 17.90
CA ALA A 130 13.23 16.89 18.10
C ALA A 130 12.63 16.05 16.96
N LEU A 131 11.54 16.51 16.33
CA LEU A 131 10.90 15.83 15.20
C LEU A 131 11.52 16.17 13.82
N LEU A 132 12.41 17.17 13.76
CA LEU A 132 13.08 17.58 12.51
C LEU A 132 14.40 16.84 12.28
N ILE A 133 14.97 16.26 13.35
CA ILE A 133 16.21 15.47 13.34
C ILE A 133 15.93 13.99 13.10
#